data_AF-Q9TTV1-F1
#
_entry.id   AF-Q9TTV1-F1
#
_cell.length_a   1.000
_cell.length_b   1.000
_cell.length_c   1.000
_cell.angle_alpha   90.00
_cell.angle_beta   90.00
_cell.angle_gamma   90.00
#
_symmetry.space_group_name_H-M   'P 1'
#
loop_
_entity.id
_entity.type
_entity.pdbx_description
1 polymer ?
#
loop_
_entity_poly.entity_id
_entity_poly.type
_entity_poly.pdbx_seq_one_letter_code
_entity_poly.pdbx_strand_id
1 'polypeptide(L)' 'KIRRRKARQAKARRIAPRPASGPIRPVVRCPTVRYHTKVRAGWGFSLEELRVAGIHKKVARTIGISVDPRRRNKCTES' A
#
# COMPACT_ATOMS: atom_id res chain seq x y z
N LYS A 1 9.53 -16.27 -17.85
CA LYS A 1 8.46 -16.47 -16.83
C LYS A 1 8.91 -17.30 -15.62
N ILE A 2 9.63 -18.42 -15.82
CA ILE A 2 10.08 -19.34 -14.75
C ILE A 2 10.99 -18.66 -13.70
N ARG A 3 11.98 -17.86 -14.13
CA ARG A 3 12.90 -17.13 -13.21
C ARG A 3 12.16 -16.29 -12.16
N ARG A 4 11.15 -15.50 -12.58
CA ARG A 4 10.34 -14.66 -11.67
C ARG A 4 9.53 -15.50 -10.68
N ARG A 5 9.03 -16.67 -11.09
CA ARG A 5 8.27 -17.60 -10.22
C ARG A 5 9.17 -18.18 -9.13
N LYS A 6 10.35 -18.70 -9.49
CA LYS A 6 11.32 -19.26 -8.53
C LYS A 6 11.74 -18.21 -7.48
N ALA A 7 12.03 -16.98 -7.92
CA ALA A 7 12.37 -15.89 -7.00
C ALA A 7 11.25 -15.54 -6.01
N ARG A 8 9.97 -15.57 -6.45
CA ARG A 8 8.81 -15.34 -5.57
C ARG A 8 8.65 -16.47 -4.55
N GLN A 9 8.86 -17.73 -4.95
CA GLN A 9 8.81 -18.88 -4.04
C GLN A 9 9.91 -18.80 -2.97
N ALA A 10 11.15 -18.47 -3.37
CA ALA A 10 12.25 -18.26 -2.42
C ALA A 10 11.95 -17.11 -1.44
N LYS A 11 11.43 -15.98 -1.93
CA LYS A 11 11.00 -14.84 -1.09
C LYS A 11 9.93 -15.26 -0.08
N ALA A 12 8.93 -16.04 -0.51
CA ALA A 12 7.84 -16.48 0.36
C ALA A 12 8.33 -17.35 1.51
N ARG A 13 9.21 -18.33 1.24
CA ARG A 13 9.83 -19.18 2.27
C ARG A 13 10.63 -18.35 3.29
N ARG A 14 11.39 -17.35 2.82
CA ARG A 14 12.22 -16.50 3.68
C ARG A 14 11.42 -15.59 4.63
N ILE A 15 10.24 -15.14 4.20
CA ILE A 15 9.43 -14.14 4.92
C ILE A 15 8.33 -14.78 5.78
N ALA A 16 8.10 -16.09 5.65
CA ALA A 16 7.14 -16.84 6.45
C ALA A 16 7.30 -16.52 7.95
N PRO A 17 6.20 -16.24 8.68
CA PRO A 17 4.79 -16.44 8.31
C PRO A 17 4.12 -15.28 7.54
N ARG A 18 4.84 -14.18 7.27
CA ARG A 18 4.25 -12.99 6.65
C ARG A 18 3.93 -13.19 5.16
N PRO A 19 2.87 -12.54 4.62
CA PRO A 19 2.48 -12.69 3.23
C PRO A 19 3.51 -12.12 2.25
N ALA A 20 3.81 -12.87 1.18
CA ALA A 20 4.86 -12.51 0.22
C ALA A 20 4.48 -11.37 -0.75
N SER A 21 3.18 -11.06 -0.86
CA SER A 21 2.61 -9.99 -1.69
C SER A 21 3.07 -8.59 -1.29
N GLY A 22 3.62 -8.43 -0.08
CA GLY A 22 4.15 -7.18 0.43
C GLY A 22 3.15 -6.45 1.32
N PRO A 23 3.44 -5.19 1.67
CA PRO A 23 2.60 -4.40 2.56
C PRO A 23 1.26 -4.03 1.91
N ILE A 24 0.24 -3.87 2.73
CA ILE A 24 -1.07 -3.37 2.28
C ILE A 24 -0.93 -1.96 1.72
N ARG A 25 -1.69 -1.71 0.65
CA ARG A 25 -1.72 -0.45 -0.07
C ARG A 25 -3.14 0.12 -0.08
N PRO A 26 -3.29 1.45 0.01
CA PRO A 26 -4.60 2.08 -0.01
C PRO A 26 -5.18 2.06 -1.43
N VAL A 27 -6.48 2.22 -1.47
CA VAL A 27 -7.29 2.31 -2.67
C VAL A 27 -7.34 3.79 -3.09
N VAL A 28 -6.93 4.11 -4.33
CA VAL A 28 -6.78 5.50 -4.80
C VAL A 28 -7.39 5.65 -6.19
N ARG A 29 -8.09 6.76 -6.44
CA ARG A 29 -8.64 7.10 -7.77
C ARG A 29 -7.54 7.54 -8.74
N CYS A 30 -7.70 7.24 -10.02
CA CYS A 30 -6.80 7.76 -11.05
C CYS A 30 -7.01 9.27 -11.28
N PRO A 31 -5.97 10.04 -11.64
CA PRO A 31 -6.02 11.50 -11.58
C PRO A 31 -6.75 12.20 -12.74
N THR A 32 -6.85 11.58 -13.92
CA THR A 32 -7.34 12.27 -15.13
C THR A 32 -8.85 12.08 -15.33
N VAL A 33 -9.48 13.00 -16.07
CA VAL A 33 -10.92 12.96 -16.39
C VAL A 33 -11.33 11.63 -17.04
N ARG A 34 -10.49 11.08 -17.91
CA ARG A 34 -10.77 9.80 -18.56
C ARG A 34 -10.80 8.60 -17.59
N TYR A 35 -10.09 8.67 -16.46
CA TYR A 35 -9.87 7.52 -15.59
C TYR A 35 -10.31 7.72 -14.13
N HIS A 36 -10.86 8.86 -13.73
CA HIS A 36 -11.26 9.12 -12.33
C HIS A 36 -12.37 8.19 -11.80
N THR A 37 -13.09 7.52 -12.70
CA THR A 37 -14.05 6.45 -12.36
C THR A 37 -13.36 5.15 -11.97
N LYS A 38 -12.10 4.97 -12.38
CA LYS A 38 -11.28 3.80 -12.06
C LYS A 38 -10.49 4.03 -10.78
N VAL A 39 -10.35 2.93 -10.06
CA VAL A 39 -9.64 2.85 -8.79
C VAL A 39 -8.43 1.93 -8.95
N ARG A 40 -7.34 2.23 -8.26
CA ARG A 40 -6.07 1.48 -8.30
C ARG A 40 -5.45 1.38 -6.91
N ALA A 41 -4.49 0.47 -6.76
CA ALA A 41 -3.61 0.48 -5.59
C ALA A 41 -2.70 1.72 -5.63
N GLY A 42 -2.76 2.51 -4.56
CA GLY A 42 -1.86 3.63 -4.29
C GLY A 42 -0.48 3.17 -3.83
N TRP A 43 0.42 4.12 -3.60
CA TRP A 43 1.78 3.79 -3.16
C TRP A 43 1.84 3.44 -1.66
N GLY A 44 1.17 4.24 -0.83
CA GLY A 44 1.04 4.05 0.62
C GLY A 44 -0.02 4.99 1.20
N PHE A 45 -0.42 4.72 2.45
CA PHE A 45 -1.41 5.50 3.19
C PHE A 45 -0.88 6.90 3.52
N SER A 46 -1.78 7.88 3.54
CA SER A 46 -1.45 9.25 3.92
C SER A 46 -1.19 9.33 5.43
N LEU A 47 -0.47 10.37 5.88
CA LEU A 47 -0.23 10.56 7.31
C LEU A 47 -1.53 10.86 8.08
N GLU A 48 -2.50 11.45 7.41
CA GLU A 48 -3.81 11.77 7.95
C GLU A 48 -4.65 10.51 8.14
N GLU A 49 -4.71 9.63 7.14
CA GLU A 49 -5.38 8.32 7.23
C GLU A 49 -4.83 7.47 8.38
N LEU A 50 -3.50 7.44 8.52
CA LEU A 50 -2.85 6.69 9.60
C LEU A 50 -3.17 7.29 10.97
N ARG A 51 -3.27 8.63 11.06
CA ARG A 51 -3.65 9.31 12.30
C ARG A 51 -5.10 9.00 12.68
N VAL A 52 -6.02 9.04 11.73
CA VAL A 52 -7.44 8.69 11.94
C VAL A 52 -7.58 7.22 12.35
N ALA A 53 -6.77 6.33 11.77
CA ALA A 53 -6.73 4.92 12.16
C ALA A 53 -6.03 4.65 13.50
N GLY A 54 -5.45 5.67 14.16
CA GLY A 54 -4.71 5.51 15.42
C GLY A 54 -3.35 4.80 15.27
N ILE A 55 -2.80 4.74 14.06
CA ILE A 55 -1.54 4.03 13.77
C ILE A 55 -0.40 5.03 13.59
N HIS A 56 0.63 4.90 14.43
CA HIS A 56 1.83 5.73 14.26
C HIS A 56 2.61 5.35 12.99
N LYS A 57 3.04 6.36 12.21
CA LYS A 57 3.74 6.19 10.91
C LYS A 57 4.96 5.26 10.93
N LYS A 58 5.69 5.21 12.05
CA LYS A 58 6.85 4.31 12.20
C LYS A 58 6.43 2.86 12.42
N VAL A 59 5.36 2.65 13.20
CA VAL A 59 4.82 1.33 13.53
C VAL A 59 4.10 0.72 12.34
N ALA A 60 3.41 1.54 11.54
CA ALA A 60 2.73 1.13 10.30
C ALA A 60 3.64 0.29 9.38
N ARG A 61 4.89 0.75 9.15
CA ARG A 61 5.85 0.05 8.29
C ARG A 61 6.27 -1.32 8.85
N THR A 62 6.32 -1.46 10.17
CA THR A 62 6.67 -2.73 10.84
C THR A 62 5.53 -3.75 10.71
N ILE A 63 4.28 -3.31 10.87
CA ILE A 63 3.09 -4.15 10.71
C ILE A 63 2.94 -4.64 9.26
N GLY A 64 3.40 -3.84 8.30
CA GLY A 64 3.23 -4.13 6.87
C GLY A 64 2.19 -3.23 6.20
N ILE A 65 2.04 -2.00 6.69
CA ILE A 65 1.24 -0.95 6.06
C ILE A 65 2.20 0.00 5.34
N SER A 66 1.98 0.19 4.03
CA SER A 66 2.79 1.12 3.24
C SER A 66 2.43 2.57 3.59
N VAL A 67 3.41 3.46 3.70
CA VAL A 67 3.20 4.87 4.07
C VAL A 67 3.68 5.77 2.95
N ASP A 68 2.87 6.73 2.54
CA ASP A 68 3.22 7.78 1.57
C ASP A 68 3.06 9.17 2.20
N PRO A 69 4.15 9.75 2.75
CA PRO A 69 4.11 11.08 3.36
C PRO A 69 3.80 12.22 2.37
N ARG A 70 3.85 11.98 1.05
CA ARG A 70 3.65 13.01 0.03
C ARG A 70 2.19 13.17 -0.36
N ARG A 71 1.35 12.14 -0.13
CA ARG A 71 -0.07 12.19 -0.46
C ARG A 71 -0.80 13.07 0.53
N ARG A 72 -1.65 13.96 0.01
CA ARG A 72 -2.57 14.81 0.77
C ARG A 72 -3.99 14.49 0.33
N ASN A 73 -4.90 14.33 1.28
CA ASN A 73 -6.30 14.13 0.98
C ASN A 73 -6.94 15.51 0.78
N LYS A 74 -7.69 15.67 -0.31
CA LYS A 74 -8.38 16.94 -0.65
C LYS A 74 -9.90 16.85 -0.45
N CYS A 75 -10.40 15.64 -0.20
CA CYS A 75 -11.80 15.34 0.00
C CYS A 75 -11.91 14.33 1.14
N THR A 76 -13.00 14.42 1.92
CA THR A 76 -13.30 13.53 3.06
C THR A 76 -13.58 12.10 2.62
N GLU A 77 -14.14 11.94 1.42
CA GLU A 77 -14.53 10.65 0.83
C GLU A 77 -13.34 9.82 0.29
N SER A 78 -12.09 10.20 0.59
CA SER A 78 -10.88 9.60 -0.02
C SER A 78 -9.73 9.36 0.93
#